data_AF-A0A2A4VM95-F1
#
_entry.id   AF-A0A2A4VM95-F1
#
_cell.length_a   1.000
_cell.length_b   1.000
_cell.length_c   1.000
_cell.angle_alpha   90.00
_cell.angle_beta   90.00
_cell.angle_gamma   90.00
#
_symmetry.space_group_name_H-M   'P 1'
#
loop_
_entity.id
_entity.type
_entity.pdbx_description
1 polymer ?
#
loop_
_entity_poly.entity_id
_entity_poly.type
_entity_poly.pdbx_seq_one_letter_code
_entity_poly.pdbx_strand_id
1 'polypeptide(L)' 'MHKLVQRSLIESNLSVANKLNIKTIAEGVENSEVLHLATEIGCDFGQSFYIGKPMPAKNILPWYRQWHANT' A
#
# COMPACT_ATOMS: atom_id res chain seq x y z
N MET A 1 -21.61 -10.21 1.01
CA MET A 1 -21.19 -10.97 2.22
C MET A 1 -19.67 -11.12 2.31
N HIS A 2 -18.98 -11.70 1.32
CA HIS A 2 -17.51 -11.92 1.37
C HIS A 2 -16.66 -10.64 1.54
N LYS A 3 -16.99 -9.54 0.84
CA LYS A 3 -16.22 -8.28 0.92
C LYS A 3 -16.21 -7.62 2.31
N LEU A 4 -17.30 -7.74 3.07
CA LEU A 4 -17.41 -7.12 4.40
C LEU A 4 -16.57 -7.84 5.45
N VAL A 5 -16.49 -9.18 5.34
CA VAL A 5 -15.65 -10.00 6.23
C VAL A 5 -14.18 -9.70 5.97
N GLN A 6 -13.75 -9.64 4.71
CA GLN A 6 -12.37 -9.30 4.35
C GLN A 6 -11.96 -7.92 4.90
N ARG A 7 -12.81 -6.91 4.71
CA ARG A 7 -12.55 -5.56 5.24
C ARG A 7 -12.41 -5.56 6.77
N SER A 8 -13.30 -6.25 7.48
CA SER A 8 -13.26 -6.32 8.95
C SER A 8 -11.98 -6.99 9.46
N LEU A 9 -11.49 -8.03 8.77
CA LEU A 9 -10.22 -8.69 9.10
C LEU A 9 -9.02 -7.75 8.90
N ILE A 10 -9.00 -7.02 7.79
CA ILE A 10 -7.94 -6.05 7.49
C ILE A 10 -7.92 -4.94 8.56
N GLU A 11 -9.06 -4.33 8.84
CA GLU A 11 -9.18 -3.27 9.85
C GLU A 11 -8.78 -3.76 11.25
N SER A 12 -9.13 -5.01 11.61
CA SER A 12 -8.72 -5.63 12.88
C SER A 12 -7.20 -5.81 12.94
N ASN A 13 -6.57 -6.30 11.87
CA ASN A 13 -5.12 -6.46 11.80
C ASN A 13 -4.38 -5.12 11.89
N LEU A 14 -4.87 -4.09 11.18
CA LEU A 14 -4.33 -2.74 11.25
C LEU A 14 -4.44 -2.15 12.66
N SER A 15 -5.56 -2.37 13.35
CA SER A 15 -5.74 -1.95 14.74
C SER A 15 -4.71 -2.60 15.68
N VAL A 16 -4.45 -3.89 15.51
CA VAL A 16 -3.42 -4.60 16.30
C VAL A 16 -2.03 -4.06 16.01
N ALA A 17 -1.68 -3.90 14.73
CA ALA A 17 -0.38 -3.37 14.33
C ALA A 17 -0.14 -1.96 14.88
N ASN A 18 -1.14 -1.09 14.79
CA ASN A 18 -1.08 0.27 15.33
C ASN A 18 -0.82 0.28 16.84
N LYS A 19 -1.56 -0.52 17.63
CA LYS A 19 -1.35 -0.62 19.09
C LYS A 19 0.03 -1.13 19.48
N LEU A 20 0.64 -1.94 18.63
CA LEU A 20 1.97 -2.51 18.84
C LEU A 20 3.09 -1.67 18.20
N ASN A 21 2.77 -0.52 17.58
CA ASN A 21 3.70 0.30 16.80
C ASN A 21 4.41 -0.48 15.67
N ILE A 22 3.72 -1.44 15.06
CA ILE A 22 4.20 -2.22 13.92
C ILE A 22 3.75 -1.51 12.63
N LYS A 23 4.70 -1.34 11.70
CA LYS A 23 4.42 -0.80 10.36
C LYS A 23 3.81 -1.87 9.45
N THR A 24 2.87 -1.47 8.63
CA THR A 24 2.09 -2.34 7.75
C THR A 24 2.32 -2.03 6.28
N ILE A 25 2.21 -3.06 5.43
CA ILE A 25 2.36 -2.93 3.98
C ILE A 25 1.19 -3.62 3.27
N ALA A 26 0.57 -2.92 2.34
CA ALA A 26 -0.41 -3.49 1.43
C ALA A 26 0.32 -3.96 0.16
N GLU A 27 0.43 -5.28 -0.01
CA GLU A 27 1.01 -5.89 -1.20
C GLU A 27 -0.07 -6.14 -2.28
N GLY A 28 0.32 -6.05 -3.55
CA GLY A 28 -0.59 -6.34 -4.66
C GLY A 28 -1.62 -5.25 -4.95
N VAL A 29 -1.29 -3.98 -4.69
CA VAL A 29 -2.16 -2.82 -4.96
C VAL A 29 -2.23 -2.54 -6.48
N GLU A 30 -3.19 -3.13 -7.20
CA GLU A 30 -3.19 -3.11 -8.67
C GLU A 30 -3.67 -1.80 -9.33
N ASN A 31 -4.34 -0.90 -8.59
CA ASN A 31 -4.87 0.36 -9.11
C ASN A 31 -4.95 1.47 -8.04
N SER A 32 -5.29 2.68 -8.47
CA SER A 32 -5.45 3.89 -7.66
C SER A 32 -6.48 3.72 -6.54
N GLU A 33 -7.60 3.07 -6.82
CA GLU A 33 -8.72 2.91 -5.91
C GLU A 33 -8.33 2.05 -4.70
N VAL A 34 -7.61 0.95 -4.96
CA VAL A 34 -7.09 0.07 -3.90
C VAL A 34 -5.99 0.78 -3.10
N LEU A 35 -5.13 1.57 -3.76
CA LEU A 35 -4.10 2.36 -3.06
C LEU A 35 -4.72 3.41 -2.13
N HIS A 36 -5.74 4.11 -2.62
CA HIS A 36 -6.46 5.11 -1.85
C HIS A 36 -7.15 4.48 -0.64
N LEU A 37 -7.86 3.36 -0.84
CA LEU A 37 -8.50 2.64 0.25
C LEU A 37 -7.48 2.16 1.30
N ALA A 38 -6.35 1.57 0.88
CA ALA A 38 -5.30 1.12 1.79
C ALA A 38 -4.72 2.26 2.62
N THR A 39 -4.57 3.44 2.02
CA THR A 39 -4.14 4.66 2.70
C THR A 39 -5.20 5.15 3.69
N GLU A 40 -6.47 5.19 3.29
CA GLU A 40 -7.61 5.65 4.11
C GLU A 40 -7.78 4.79 5.38
N ILE A 41 -7.64 3.47 5.26
CA ILE A 41 -7.77 2.55 6.41
C ILE A 41 -6.52 2.52 7.31
N GLY A 42 -5.47 3.28 6.98
CA GLY A 42 -4.30 3.48 7.84
C GLY A 42 -3.16 2.48 7.61
N CYS A 43 -3.05 1.88 6.43
CA CYS A 43 -1.86 1.12 6.05
C CYS A 43 -0.67 2.07 5.79
N ASP A 44 0.53 1.73 6.28
CA ASP A 44 1.68 2.65 6.22
C ASP A 44 2.33 2.69 4.82
N PHE A 45 2.38 1.55 4.14
CA PHE A 45 3.10 1.39 2.89
C PHE A 45 2.26 0.63 1.85
N GLY A 46 2.59 0.82 0.57
CA GLY A 46 2.05 0.04 -0.54
C GLY A 46 3.16 -0.54 -1.40
N GLN A 47 2.97 -1.75 -1.90
CA GLN A 47 3.86 -2.37 -2.88
C GLN A 47 3.04 -2.99 -4.01
N SER A 48 3.31 -2.55 -5.23
CA SER A 48 2.69 -3.13 -6.43
C SER A 48 3.38 -2.68 -7.71
N PHE A 49 3.01 -3.34 -8.81
CA PHE A 49 3.41 -2.91 -10.15
C PHE A 49 2.76 -1.59 -10.58
N TYR A 50 1.64 -1.19 -9.95
CA TYR A 50 1.02 0.12 -10.15
C TYR A 50 1.90 1.24 -9.59
N ILE A 51 2.51 1.02 -8.41
CA ILE A 51 3.43 1.99 -7.78
C ILE A 51 4.79 1.97 -8.50
N GLY A 52 5.42 0.80 -8.58
CA GLY A 52 6.73 0.64 -9.18
C GLY A 52 7.07 -0.82 -9.37
N LYS A 53 7.40 -1.20 -10.61
CA LYS A 53 7.89 -2.55 -10.92
C LYS A 53 9.25 -2.79 -10.27
N PRO A 54 9.61 -4.06 -9.95
CA PRO A 54 10.97 -4.41 -9.57
C PRO A 54 11.98 -3.87 -10.59
N MET A 55 13.03 -3.20 -10.10
CA MET A 55 13.99 -2.53 -10.95
C MET A 55 15.40 -2.60 -10.35
N PRO A 56 16.46 -2.55 -11.19
CA PRO A 56 17.82 -2.37 -10.71
C PRO A 56 17.98 -1.10 -9.89
N ALA A 57 18.86 -1.11 -8.88
CA ALA A 57 19.07 0.03 -7.97
C ALA A 57 19.34 1.36 -8.68
N LYS A 58 20.10 1.33 -9.80
CA LYS A 58 20.39 2.50 -10.63
C LYS A 58 19.14 3.21 -11.19
N ASN A 59 18.00 2.53 -11.25
CA ASN A 59 16.75 3.05 -11.78
C ASN A 59 15.83 3.65 -10.70
N ILE A 60 16.13 3.47 -9.41
CA ILE A 60 15.27 3.95 -8.31
C ILE A 60 15.14 5.47 -8.33
N LEU A 61 16.24 6.22 -8.41
CA LEU A 61 16.19 7.69 -8.39
C LEU A 61 15.45 8.28 -9.61
N PRO A 62 15.69 7.82 -10.86
CA PRO A 62 14.87 8.21 -12.00
C PRO A 62 13.37 7.93 -11.81
N TRP A 63 13.01 6.72 -11.36
CA TRP A 63 11.61 6.35 -11.12
C TRP A 63 10.98 7.22 -10.04
N TYR A 64 11.67 7.44 -8.92
CA TYR A 64 11.18 8.23 -7.79
C TYR A 64 10.82 9.66 -8.21
N ARG A 65 11.69 10.30 -9.01
CA ARG A 65 11.40 11.64 -9.56
C ARG A 65 10.19 11.66 -10.47
N GLN A 66 10.02 10.62 -11.30
CA GLN A 66 8.86 10.52 -12.20
C GLN A 66 7.56 10.26 -11.43
N TRP A 67 7.60 9.42 -10.40
CA TRP A 67 6.45 9.11 -9.55
C TRP A 67 5.90 10.39 -8.89
N HIS A 68 6.76 11.14 -8.19
CA HIS A 68 6.37 12.38 -7.51
C HIS A 68 5.96 13.54 -8.43
N ALA A 69 6.25 13.47 -9.73
CA ALA A 69 5.76 14.45 -10.69
C ALA A 69 4.30 14.19 -11.11
N ASN A 70 3.80 12.95 -10.92
CA ASN A 70 2.53 12.47 -11.47
C ASN A 70 1.51 12.03 -10.40
N THR A 71 1.88 12.02 -9.12
CA THR A 71 1.04 11.67 -7.95
C THR A 71 1.24 12.70 -6.87
#